data_AF-A1RSR8-F1
#
_entry.id   AF-A1RSR8-F1
#
_cell.length_a   1.000
_cell.length_b   1.000
_cell.length_c   1.000
_cell.angle_alpha   90.00
_cell.angle_beta   90.00
_cell.angle_gamma   90.00
#
_symmetry.space_group_name_H-M   'P 1'
#
loop_
_entity.id
_entity.type
_entity.pdbx_description
1 polymer ?
#
loop_
_entity_poly.entity_id
_entity_poly.type
_entity_poly.pdbx_seq_one_letter_code
_entity_poly.pdbx_strand_id
1 'polypeptide(L)'
;MSIVVLYTLDIKIRRILRGLAAEFAYLAIIGSSVIPPRSLLRRRLIKVIPPELFSYLVVRIAGDNLNVFTNSILGIRLGGIPKCDLLTEVLPELYQLCLALKKNGHEPIYKVARDVIIPLAVVASVAGYEEGDILLTSYRAVSVRRDGDIFTVMRYFKKWYIIARF
;
A
#
# COMPACT_ATOMS: atom_id res chain seq x y z
N MET A 1 15.11 -16.34 -8.96
CA MET A 1 13.75 -15.79 -8.79
C MET A 1 13.34 -15.31 -10.17
N SER A 2 12.28 -15.87 -10.76
CA SER A 2 11.96 -15.62 -12.17
C SER A 2 11.47 -14.18 -12.37
N ILE A 3 11.93 -13.52 -13.44
CA ILE A 3 11.51 -12.15 -13.83
C ILE A 3 9.98 -12.01 -13.85
N VAL A 4 9.29 -13.08 -14.27
CA VAL A 4 7.82 -13.19 -14.29
C VAL A 4 7.19 -12.99 -12.90
N VAL A 5 7.79 -13.54 -11.84
CA VAL A 5 7.28 -13.40 -10.46
C VAL A 5 7.40 -11.95 -9.99
N LEU A 6 8.50 -11.28 -10.30
CA LEU A 6 8.69 -9.88 -9.93
C LEU A 6 7.73 -8.96 -10.70
N TYR A 7 7.55 -9.22 -11.99
CA TYR A 7 6.62 -8.46 -12.83
C TYR A 7 5.17 -8.59 -12.34
N THR A 8 4.75 -9.81 -11.99
CA THR A 8 3.40 -10.04 -11.44
C THR A 8 3.19 -9.37 -10.09
N LEU A 9 4.20 -9.34 -9.21
CA LEU A 9 4.15 -8.59 -7.95
C LEU A 9 4.06 -7.07 -8.19
N ASP A 10 4.81 -6.53 -9.15
CA ASP A 10 4.75 -5.10 -9.51
C ASP A 10 3.34 -4.69 -9.97
N ILE A 11 2.75 -5.44 -10.90
CA ILE A 11 1.37 -5.20 -11.37
C ILE A 11 0.38 -5.29 -10.20
N LYS A 12 0.55 -6.29 -9.33
CA LYS A 12 -0.35 -6.52 -8.20
C LYS A 12 -0.29 -5.35 -7.21
N ILE A 13 0.91 -4.84 -6.89
CA ILE A 13 1.10 -3.67 -6.03
C ILE A 13 0.36 -2.47 -6.60
N ARG A 14 0.64 -2.14 -7.86
CA ARG A 14 -0.03 -1.01 -8.53
C ARG A 14 -1.53 -1.17 -8.43
N ARG A 15 -2.08 -2.32 -8.83
CA ARG A 15 -3.53 -2.57 -8.77
C ARG A 15 -4.12 -2.40 -7.37
N ILE A 16 -3.45 -2.86 -6.33
CA ILE A 16 -3.89 -2.70 -4.93
C ILE A 16 -3.88 -1.24 -4.53
N LEU A 17 -2.78 -0.52 -4.77
CA LEU A 17 -2.66 0.90 -4.43
C LEU A 17 -3.70 1.73 -5.18
N ARG A 18 -3.90 1.49 -6.49
CA ARG A 18 -4.94 2.14 -7.29
C ARG A 18 -6.33 1.86 -6.74
N GLY A 19 -6.61 0.60 -6.41
CA GLY A 19 -7.91 0.19 -5.88
C GLY A 19 -8.22 0.85 -4.54
N LEU A 20 -7.26 0.84 -3.60
CA LEU A 20 -7.40 1.51 -2.31
C LEU A 20 -7.56 3.02 -2.47
N ALA A 21 -6.75 3.64 -3.32
CA ALA A 21 -6.82 5.07 -3.59
C ALA A 21 -8.17 5.48 -4.18
N ALA A 22 -8.74 4.66 -5.07
CA ALA A 22 -10.05 4.89 -5.66
C ALA A 22 -11.18 4.76 -4.64
N GLU A 23 -11.10 3.77 -3.75
CA GLU A 23 -12.10 3.60 -2.69
C GLU A 23 -12.08 4.76 -1.69
N PHE A 24 -10.90 5.23 -1.28
CA PHE A 24 -10.81 6.44 -0.46
C PHE A 24 -11.28 7.69 -1.22
N ALA A 25 -10.88 7.88 -2.47
CA ALA A 25 -11.36 9.00 -3.28
C ALA A 25 -12.90 9.02 -3.38
N TYR A 26 -13.52 7.86 -3.61
CA TYR A 26 -14.98 7.70 -3.65
C TYR A 26 -15.62 8.10 -2.32
N LEU A 27 -15.10 7.61 -1.19
CA LEU A 27 -15.60 7.97 0.14
C LEU A 27 -15.46 9.47 0.43
N ALA A 28 -14.37 10.09 -0.02
CA ALA A 28 -14.14 11.53 0.14
C ALA A 28 -15.16 12.35 -0.67
N ILE A 29 -15.36 12.00 -1.94
CA ILE A 29 -16.27 12.71 -2.85
C ILE A 29 -17.72 12.62 -2.38
N ILE A 30 -18.14 11.43 -1.92
CA ILE A 30 -19.52 11.23 -1.45
C ILE A 30 -19.71 11.73 -0.02
N GLY A 31 -18.62 11.98 0.71
CA GLY A 31 -18.67 12.42 2.11
C GLY A 31 -19.20 11.35 3.07
N SER A 32 -19.14 10.07 2.70
CA SER A 32 -19.68 8.96 3.47
C SER A 32 -18.58 8.14 4.15
N SER A 33 -18.86 7.64 5.35
CA SER A 33 -18.06 6.64 6.06
C SER A 33 -18.54 5.20 5.79
N VAL A 34 -19.62 5.04 5.01
CA VAL A 34 -20.20 3.72 4.71
C VAL A 34 -19.37 3.03 3.65
N ILE A 35 -18.79 1.88 4.03
CA ILE A 35 -17.89 1.13 3.17
C ILE A 35 -18.68 0.18 2.27
N PRO A 36 -18.49 0.21 0.94
CA PRO A 36 -19.22 -0.66 0.01
C PRO A 36 -19.04 -2.17 0.30
N PRO A 37 -20.03 -3.04 0.03
CA PRO A 37 -19.99 -4.46 0.38
C PRO A 37 -18.86 -5.26 -0.29
N ARG A 38 -18.44 -4.87 -1.50
CA ARG A 38 -17.35 -5.54 -2.26
C ARG A 38 -16.01 -4.79 -2.20
N SER A 39 -15.87 -3.84 -1.28
CA SER A 39 -14.68 -2.99 -1.11
C SER A 39 -13.44 -3.77 -0.65
N LEU A 40 -12.27 -3.37 -1.14
CA LEU A 40 -10.96 -3.80 -0.65
C LEU A 40 -10.79 -3.46 0.83
N LEU A 41 -11.35 -2.35 1.30
CA LEU A 41 -11.31 -1.96 2.71
C LEU A 41 -11.96 -2.99 3.64
N ARG A 42 -12.96 -3.77 3.15
CA ARG A 42 -13.59 -4.86 3.92
C ARG A 42 -12.78 -6.15 3.94
N ARG A 43 -11.77 -6.29 3.08
CA ARG A 43 -10.95 -7.51 3.01
C ARG A 43 -9.92 -7.51 4.13
N ARG A 44 -9.55 -8.72 4.56
CA ARG A 44 -8.48 -8.93 5.55
C ARG A 44 -7.17 -8.34 5.04
N LEU A 45 -6.47 -7.63 5.92
CA LEU A 45 -5.23 -6.94 5.62
C LEU A 45 -4.22 -7.87 4.89
N ILE A 46 -3.96 -9.06 5.42
CA ILE A 46 -3.00 -10.02 4.87
C ILE A 46 -3.41 -10.57 3.49
N LYS A 47 -4.70 -10.49 3.13
CA LYS A 47 -5.19 -10.92 1.81
C LYS A 47 -5.00 -9.84 0.75
N VAL A 48 -5.00 -8.57 1.16
CA VAL A 48 -4.76 -7.44 0.28
C VAL A 48 -3.27 -7.17 0.15
N ILE A 49 -2.55 -7.14 1.27
CA ILE A 49 -1.10 -6.93 1.36
C ILE A 49 -0.49 -8.23 1.87
N PRO A 50 -0.27 -9.21 1.00
CA PRO A 50 0.29 -10.48 1.42
C PRO A 50 1.79 -10.34 1.75
N PRO A 51 2.37 -11.26 2.55
CA PRO A 51 3.77 -11.19 2.99
C PRO A 51 4.78 -11.09 1.85
N GLU A 52 4.53 -11.75 0.72
CA GLU A 52 5.41 -11.73 -0.45
C GLU A 52 5.46 -10.34 -1.08
N LEU A 53 4.31 -9.65 -1.11
CA LEU A 53 4.20 -8.30 -1.64
C LEU A 53 4.91 -7.31 -0.73
N PHE A 54 4.71 -7.43 0.59
CA PHE A 54 5.43 -6.62 1.56
C PHE A 54 6.95 -6.85 1.46
N SER A 55 7.38 -8.10 1.41
CA SER A 55 8.79 -8.45 1.23
C SER A 55 9.38 -7.88 -0.07
N TYR A 56 8.60 -7.86 -1.15
CA TYR A 56 9.04 -7.24 -2.40
C TYR A 56 9.17 -5.71 -2.30
N LEU A 57 8.25 -5.03 -1.60
CA LEU A 57 8.39 -3.60 -1.28
C LEU A 57 9.67 -3.34 -0.47
N VAL A 58 9.98 -4.18 0.52
CA VAL A 58 11.21 -4.07 1.30
C VAL A 58 12.43 -4.23 0.39
N VAL A 59 12.47 -5.23 -0.49
CA VAL A 59 13.58 -5.43 -1.45
C VAL A 59 13.80 -4.19 -2.32
N ARG A 60 12.74 -3.51 -2.74
CA ARG A 60 12.83 -2.30 -3.57
C ARG A 60 13.42 -1.10 -2.83
N ILE A 61 13.35 -1.09 -1.50
CA ILE A 61 13.81 0.03 -0.64
C ILE A 61 15.12 -0.29 0.07
N ALA A 62 15.43 -1.58 0.30
CA ALA A 62 16.54 -2.04 1.14
C ALA A 62 17.92 -1.48 0.74
N GLY A 63 18.08 -0.97 -0.48
CA GLY A 63 19.31 -0.39 -0.97
C GLY A 63 20.47 -1.37 -0.80
N ASP A 64 21.54 -0.93 -0.14
CA ASP A 64 22.76 -1.70 0.08
C ASP A 64 22.73 -2.57 1.36
N ASN A 65 21.62 -2.60 2.12
CA ASN A 65 21.53 -3.41 3.33
C ASN A 65 21.30 -4.89 2.97
N LEU A 66 22.40 -5.63 2.83
CA LEU A 66 22.46 -7.06 2.49
C LEU A 66 21.61 -7.94 3.43
N ASN A 67 21.57 -7.63 4.73
CA ASN A 67 20.79 -8.42 5.70
C ASN A 67 19.29 -8.26 5.48
N VAL A 68 18.83 -7.04 5.24
CA VAL A 68 17.42 -6.74 4.93
C VAL A 68 17.04 -7.35 3.58
N PHE A 69 17.91 -7.21 2.58
CA PHE A 69 17.69 -7.74 1.24
C PHE A 69 17.55 -9.27 1.23
N THR A 70 18.48 -9.98 1.87
CA THR A 70 18.45 -11.45 1.95
C THR A 70 17.22 -11.97 2.71
N ASN A 71 16.89 -11.34 3.85
CA ASN A 71 15.70 -11.72 4.63
C ASN A 71 14.40 -11.52 3.83
N SER A 72 14.33 -10.43 3.08
CA SER A 72 13.17 -10.10 2.26
C SER A 72 13.05 -11.00 1.03
N ILE A 73 14.15 -11.38 0.39
CA ILE A 73 14.13 -12.40 -0.68
C ILE A 73 13.61 -13.74 -0.16
N LEU A 74 14.03 -14.16 1.03
CA LEU A 74 13.49 -15.36 1.66
C LEU A 74 11.99 -15.21 1.94
N GLY A 75 11.55 -14.03 2.40
CA GLY A 75 10.13 -13.69 2.57
C GLY A 75 9.32 -13.83 1.28
N ILE A 76 9.84 -13.36 0.14
CA ILE A 76 9.18 -13.51 -1.18
C ILE A 76 9.04 -15.00 -1.55
N ARG A 77 10.05 -15.83 -1.28
CA ARG A 77 10.05 -17.25 -1.66
C ARG A 77 9.20 -18.13 -0.74
N LEU A 78 9.20 -17.82 0.55
CA LEU A 78 8.58 -18.66 1.59
C LEU A 78 7.20 -18.16 2.02
N GLY A 79 6.72 -17.03 1.49
CA GLY A 79 5.48 -16.41 1.93
C GLY A 79 5.57 -15.79 3.34
N GLY A 80 6.77 -15.36 3.73
CA GLY A 80 7.07 -14.84 5.05
C GLY A 80 7.14 -13.31 5.10
N ILE A 81 6.85 -12.74 6.26
CA ILE A 81 7.15 -11.33 6.55
C ILE A 81 8.60 -11.28 7.05
N PRO A 82 9.47 -10.40 6.53
CA PRO A 82 10.83 -10.26 7.04
C PRO A 82 10.80 -9.83 8.50
N LYS A 83 11.89 -10.09 9.24
CA LYS A 83 11.98 -9.69 10.64
C LYS A 83 11.82 -8.18 10.76
N CYS A 84 10.74 -7.73 11.39
CA CYS A 84 10.40 -6.31 11.48
C CYS A 84 11.54 -5.48 12.09
N ASP A 85 12.26 -6.02 13.07
CA ASP A 85 13.36 -5.33 13.75
C ASP A 85 14.51 -4.94 12.81
N LEU A 86 14.66 -5.63 11.66
CA LEU A 86 15.65 -5.28 10.63
C LEU A 86 15.26 -4.03 9.82
N LEU A 87 13.99 -3.61 9.89
CA LEU A 87 13.44 -2.53 9.08
C LEU A 87 13.49 -1.18 9.78
N THR A 88 13.73 -1.16 11.09
CA THR A 88 13.72 0.05 11.92
C THR A 88 14.74 1.09 11.44
N GLU A 89 15.90 0.63 10.98
CA GLU A 89 16.99 1.49 10.49
C GLU A 89 16.88 1.84 9.00
N VAL A 90 15.97 1.19 8.26
CA VAL A 90 15.79 1.42 6.82
C VAL A 90 14.75 2.49 6.57
N LEU A 91 13.54 2.30 7.08
CA LEU A 91 12.44 3.26 6.95
C LEU A 91 11.43 3.01 8.10
N PRO A 92 11.13 4.01 8.94
CA PRO A 92 10.19 3.85 10.05
C PRO A 92 8.82 3.32 9.61
N GLU A 93 8.35 3.72 8.43
CA GLU A 93 7.09 3.28 7.84
C GLU A 93 7.12 1.80 7.41
N LEU A 94 8.28 1.25 7.02
CA LEU A 94 8.42 -0.19 6.77
C LEU A 94 8.25 -0.98 8.08
N TYR A 95 8.88 -0.49 9.15
CA TYR A 95 8.74 -1.09 10.48
C TYR A 95 7.28 -1.06 10.96
N GLN A 96 6.62 0.11 10.88
CA GLN A 96 5.21 0.27 11.25
C GLN A 96 4.30 -0.65 10.44
N LEU A 97 4.49 -0.70 9.11
CA LEU A 97 3.71 -1.57 8.24
C LEU A 97 3.92 -3.05 8.59
N CYS A 98 5.16 -3.46 8.86
CA CYS A 98 5.48 -4.83 9.28
C CYS A 98 4.76 -5.22 10.57
N LEU A 99 4.79 -4.35 11.59
CA LEU A 99 4.08 -4.58 12.85
C LEU A 99 2.58 -4.64 12.64
N ALA A 100 2.01 -3.75 11.82
CA ALA A 100 0.59 -3.74 11.50
C ALA A 100 0.16 -5.04 10.79
N LEU A 101 0.96 -5.53 9.83
CA LEU A 101 0.69 -6.81 9.16
C LEU A 101 0.75 -8.00 10.13
N LYS A 102 1.72 -8.02 11.04
CA LYS A 102 1.90 -9.10 12.03
C LYS A 102 0.78 -9.11 13.06
N LYS A 103 0.40 -7.94 13.60
CA LYS A 103 -0.60 -7.82 14.67
C LYS A 103 -2.03 -7.91 14.15
N ASN A 104 -2.30 -7.25 13.02
CA ASN A 104 -3.64 -6.99 12.52
C ASN A 104 -3.95 -7.68 11.18
N GLY A 105 -3.13 -8.62 10.72
CA GLY A 105 -3.28 -9.25 9.40
C GLY A 105 -4.67 -9.88 9.14
N HIS A 106 -5.36 -10.31 10.19
CA HIS A 106 -6.70 -10.91 10.12
C HIS A 106 -7.84 -9.89 10.11
N GLU A 107 -7.58 -8.65 10.54
CA GLU A 107 -8.58 -7.59 10.59
C GLU A 107 -8.84 -7.02 9.18
N PRO A 108 -10.07 -6.56 8.91
CA PRO A 108 -10.36 -5.84 7.68
C PRO A 108 -9.65 -4.48 7.68
N ILE A 109 -9.17 -4.06 6.51
CA ILE A 109 -8.38 -2.82 6.36
C ILE A 109 -9.06 -1.61 6.97
N TYR A 110 -10.39 -1.48 6.85
CA TYR A 110 -11.07 -0.29 7.36
C TYR A 110 -10.93 -0.06 8.87
N LYS A 111 -10.80 -1.12 9.67
CA LYS A 111 -10.60 -0.99 11.12
C LYS A 111 -9.20 -0.51 11.48
N VAL A 112 -8.23 -0.82 10.62
CA VAL A 112 -6.80 -0.59 10.85
C VAL A 112 -6.22 0.38 9.84
N ALA A 113 -7.09 1.15 9.17
CA ALA A 113 -6.71 1.97 8.03
C ALA A 113 -5.68 3.04 8.43
N ARG A 114 -5.81 3.61 9.64
CA ARG A 114 -4.86 4.61 10.15
C ARG A 114 -3.45 4.03 10.30
N ASP A 115 -3.34 2.81 10.81
CA ASP A 115 -2.06 2.17 11.12
C ASP A 115 -1.41 1.53 9.89
N VAL A 116 -2.17 1.33 8.80
CA VAL A 116 -1.71 0.61 7.60
C VAL A 116 -1.55 1.53 6.40
N ILE A 117 -2.53 2.41 6.13
CA ILE A 117 -2.60 3.12 4.84
C ILE A 117 -1.52 4.18 4.74
N ILE A 118 -1.23 4.92 5.81
CA ILE A 118 -0.16 5.91 5.80
C ILE A 118 1.19 5.22 5.59
N PRO A 119 1.59 4.21 6.41
CA PRO A 119 2.85 3.50 6.17
C PRO A 119 2.94 2.86 4.79
N LEU A 120 1.86 2.22 4.31
CA LEU A 120 1.82 1.62 2.98
C LEU A 120 2.04 2.64 1.86
N ALA A 121 1.37 3.78 1.95
CA ALA A 121 1.44 4.81 0.92
C ALA A 121 2.85 5.42 0.83
N VAL A 122 3.48 5.70 1.99
CA VAL A 122 4.85 6.22 2.06
C VAL A 122 5.84 5.17 1.55
N VAL A 123 5.75 3.93 2.03
CA VAL A 123 6.58 2.81 1.57
C VAL A 123 6.48 2.64 0.04
N ALA A 124 5.26 2.67 -0.50
CA ALA A 124 5.06 2.54 -1.93
C ALA A 124 5.67 3.70 -2.72
N SER A 125 5.51 4.94 -2.24
CA SER A 125 6.10 6.13 -2.87
C SER A 125 7.63 6.04 -2.90
N VAL A 126 8.25 5.71 -1.75
CA VAL A 126 9.72 5.51 -1.65
C VAL A 126 10.21 4.36 -2.55
N ALA A 127 9.41 3.31 -2.73
CA ALA A 127 9.71 2.21 -3.66
C ALA A 127 9.54 2.57 -5.16
N GLY A 128 9.16 3.82 -5.47
CA GLY A 128 8.99 4.34 -6.82
C GLY A 128 7.59 4.13 -7.43
N TYR A 129 6.57 3.91 -6.60
CA TYR A 129 5.17 3.82 -7.06
C TYR A 129 4.45 5.14 -6.85
N GLU A 130 4.17 5.87 -7.94
CA GLU A 130 3.33 7.09 -7.91
C GLU A 130 1.94 6.84 -7.29
N GLU A 131 1.43 5.60 -7.39
CA GLU A 131 0.19 5.19 -6.74
C GLU A 131 0.21 5.37 -5.21
N GLY A 132 1.39 5.36 -4.59
CA GLY A 132 1.57 5.63 -3.16
C GLY A 132 1.17 7.05 -2.78
N ASP A 133 1.64 8.07 -3.52
CA ASP A 133 1.30 9.47 -3.26
C ASP A 133 -0.19 9.74 -3.45
N ILE A 134 -0.79 9.10 -4.45
CA ILE A 134 -2.22 9.20 -4.74
C ILE A 134 -3.02 8.55 -3.62
N LEU A 135 -2.61 7.38 -3.12
CA LEU A 135 -3.23 6.72 -1.98
C LEU A 135 -3.17 7.61 -0.73
N LEU A 136 -2.01 8.20 -0.44
CA LEU A 136 -1.84 9.09 0.71
C LEU A 136 -2.78 10.31 0.62
N THR A 137 -2.84 10.93 -0.55
CA THR A 137 -3.69 12.11 -0.80
C THR A 137 -5.18 11.75 -0.70
N SER A 138 -5.59 10.63 -1.30
CA SER A 138 -6.97 10.12 -1.19
C SER A 138 -7.36 9.83 0.26
N TYR A 139 -6.46 9.22 1.04
CA TYR A 139 -6.72 8.93 2.45
C TYR A 139 -6.86 10.22 3.29
N ARG A 140 -6.00 11.22 3.04
CA ARG A 140 -6.10 12.55 3.69
C ARG A 140 -7.41 13.26 3.34
N ALA A 141 -7.85 13.19 2.09
CA ALA A 141 -9.11 13.76 1.65
C ALA A 141 -10.32 13.16 2.41
N VAL A 142 -10.32 11.85 2.71
CA VAL A 142 -11.37 11.21 3.52
C VAL A 142 -11.29 11.60 4.99
N SER A 143 -10.08 11.57 5.55
CA SER A 143 -9.86 11.68 7.00
C SER A 143 -9.88 13.11 7.52
N VAL A 144 -9.39 14.07 6.74
CA VAL A 144 -9.28 15.49 7.14
C VAL A 144 -10.33 16.35 6.44
N ARG A 145 -10.88 15.91 5.29
CA ARG A 145 -11.88 16.62 4.48
C ARG A 145 -11.50 18.07 4.12
N ARG A 146 -10.24 18.30 3.72
CA ARG A 146 -9.82 19.59 3.18
C ARG A 146 -10.17 19.68 1.70
N ASP A 147 -10.84 20.75 1.28
CA ASP A 147 -11.27 20.96 -0.11
C ASP A 147 -10.11 20.89 -1.12
N GLY A 148 -8.91 21.34 -0.72
CA GLY A 148 -7.69 21.26 -1.55
C GLY A 148 -7.22 19.83 -1.83
N ASP A 149 -7.44 18.89 -0.89
CA ASP A 149 -7.06 17.48 -1.07
C ASP A 149 -8.02 16.79 -2.04
N ILE A 150 -9.32 17.12 -2.01
CA ILE A 150 -10.32 16.60 -2.94
C ILE A 150 -10.01 17.01 -4.38
N PHE A 151 -9.67 18.28 -4.60
CA PHE A 151 -9.30 18.78 -5.94
C PHE A 151 -8.04 18.09 -6.48
N THR A 152 -7.05 17.87 -5.61
CA THR A 152 -5.81 17.16 -5.98
C THR A 152 -6.11 15.71 -6.38
N VAL A 153 -6.93 15.01 -5.60
CA VAL A 153 -7.41 13.65 -5.93
C VAL A 153 -8.11 13.64 -7.29
N MET A 154 -9.06 14.54 -7.54
CA MET A 154 -9.77 14.61 -8.83
C MET A 154 -8.84 14.83 -10.02
N ARG A 155 -7.79 15.68 -9.86
CA ARG A 155 -6.79 15.91 -10.90
C ARG A 155 -6.00 14.63 -11.23
N TYR A 156 -5.59 13.86 -10.23
CA TYR A 156 -4.89 12.57 -10.45
C TYR A 156 -5.79 11.54 -11.14
N PHE A 157 -7.04 11.39 -10.70
CA PHE A 157 -7.97 10.45 -11.33
C PHE A 157 -8.33 10.84 -12.77
N LYS A 158 -8.42 12.14 -13.08
CA LYS A 158 -8.59 12.62 -14.46
C LYS A 158 -7.40 12.22 -15.34
N LYS A 159 -6.16 12.35 -14.85
CA LYS A 159 -4.94 11.93 -15.57
C LYS A 159 -4.92 10.42 -15.82
N TRP A 160 -5.37 9.61 -14.85
CA TRP A 160 -5.44 8.15 -14.99
C TRP A 160 -6.54 7.64 -15.92
N TYR A 161 -7.70 8.30 -15.94
CA TYR A 161 -8.77 7.96 -16.87
C TYR A 161 -8.32 8.17 -18.33
N ILE A 162 -7.42 9.13 -18.57
CA ILE A 162 -6.81 9.37 -19.89
C ILE A 162 -5.81 8.26 -20.25
N ILE A 163 -5.06 7.73 -19.28
CA ILE A 163 -4.05 6.68 -19.50
C ILE A 163 -4.68 5.28 -19.65
N ALA A 164 -5.80 5.00 -18.99
CA ALA A 164 -6.52 3.72 -19.10
C ALA A 164 -7.32 3.55 -20.40
N ARG A 165 -7.26 4.55 -21.29
CA ARG A 165 -7.97 4.58 -22.57
C ARG A 165 -7.03 4.27 -23.74
N PHE A 166 -6.16 3.26 -23.61
CA PHE A 166 -5.35 2.67 -24.69
C PHE A 166 -5.09 1.19 -24.41
#